data_AF-U1S9G1-F1
#
_entry.id   AF-U1S9G1-F1
#
_cell.length_a   1.000
_cell.length_b   1.000
_cell.length_c   1.000
_cell.angle_alpha   90.00
_cell.angle_beta   90.00
_cell.angle_gamma   90.00
#
_symmetry.space_group_name_H-M   'P 1'
#
loop_
_entity.id
_entity.type
_entity.pdbx_description
1 polymer ?
#
loop_
_entity_poly.entity_id
_entity_poly.type
_entity_poly.pdbx_seq_one_letter_code
_entity_poly.pdbx_strand_id
1 'polypeptide(L)'
;MTDFLMIKIFKAEQWNLEILLPLFEEYRLAHGMAENPERTLAFLTNRIRFSESIFFLALDQNEHAVGFIQLYPRLSSLQLQRYWQLTDIFVRQSEKTNEIYTALIAKAKEFVSYTQSTRLTVEQDIQQHHLLEDEGFRAIPHKMVFELEVALA
;
A
#
# COMPACT_ATOMS: atom_id res chain seq x y z
N MET A 1 -3.73 31.14 -7.78
CA MET A 1 -3.22 30.81 -6.43
C MET A 1 -3.88 29.51 -6.04
N THR A 2 -3.23 28.40 -6.35
CA THR A 2 -3.70 27.06 -5.96
C THR A 2 -2.90 26.71 -4.73
N ASP A 3 -3.55 26.66 -3.58
CA ASP A 3 -2.96 26.13 -2.36
C ASP A 3 -2.58 24.67 -2.64
N PHE A 4 -1.31 24.44 -3.01
CA PHE A 4 -0.68 23.13 -2.89
C PHE A 4 -0.53 22.85 -1.40
N LEU A 5 -1.65 22.46 -0.78
CA LEU A 5 -1.66 21.85 0.53
C LEU A 5 -0.71 20.64 0.47
N MET A 6 0.47 20.76 1.07
CA MET A 6 1.53 19.75 0.96
C MET A 6 1.06 18.46 1.65
N ILE A 7 0.72 17.45 0.86
CA ILE A 7 0.67 16.07 1.35
C ILE A 7 2.11 15.60 1.56
N LYS A 8 2.46 15.26 2.80
CA LYS A 8 3.78 14.71 3.12
C LYS A 8 3.71 13.20 2.99
N ILE A 9 4.53 12.63 2.09
CA ILE A 9 4.64 11.18 1.95
C ILE A 9 6.03 10.70 2.39
N PHE A 10 6.07 9.72 3.27
CA PHE A 10 7.32 9.14 3.78
C PHE A 10 7.17 7.64 4.07
N LYS A 11 8.31 6.93 4.10
CA LYS A 11 8.36 5.51 4.46
C LYS A 11 8.11 5.37 5.97
N ALA A 12 7.12 4.57 6.36
CA ALA A 12 6.86 4.31 7.76
C ALA A 12 7.96 3.40 8.35
N GLU A 13 8.38 3.75 9.57
CA GLU A 13 9.29 2.97 10.40
C GLU A 13 8.58 2.59 11.71
N GLN A 14 9.25 1.87 12.60
CA GLN A 14 8.61 1.36 13.84
C GLN A 14 8.00 2.47 14.71
N TRP A 15 8.62 3.65 14.78
CA TRP A 15 8.10 4.80 15.54
C TRP A 15 6.85 5.43 14.91
N ASN A 16 6.45 5.00 13.71
CA ASN A 16 5.21 5.44 13.06
C ASN A 16 4.05 4.47 13.28
N LEU A 17 4.23 3.38 14.04
CA LEU A 17 3.16 2.42 14.30
C LEU A 17 1.93 3.07 14.97
N GLU A 18 2.13 4.03 15.86
CA GLU A 18 1.03 4.73 16.56
C GLU A 18 0.12 5.49 15.59
N ILE A 19 0.65 6.04 14.50
CA ILE A 19 -0.13 6.77 13.48
C ILE A 19 -0.65 5.85 12.37
N LEU A 20 0.04 4.75 12.07
CA LEU A 20 -0.37 3.78 11.05
C LEU A 20 -1.49 2.86 11.55
N LEU A 21 -1.44 2.43 12.83
CA LEU A 21 -2.40 1.49 13.42
C LEU A 21 -3.87 1.90 13.24
N PRO A 22 -4.31 3.11 13.66
CA PRO A 22 -5.72 3.50 13.51
C PRO A 22 -6.15 3.56 12.04
N LEU A 23 -5.26 4.06 11.17
CA LEU A 23 -5.53 4.14 9.73
C LEU A 23 -5.64 2.75 9.08
N PHE A 24 -4.84 1.79 9.52
CA PHE A 24 -4.91 0.42 9.04
C PHE A 24 -6.13 -0.34 9.58
N GLU A 25 -6.57 -0.05 10.80
CA GLU A 25 -7.85 -0.56 11.31
C GLU A 25 -9.04 -0.01 10.51
N GLU A 26 -9.04 1.28 10.17
CA GLU A 26 -10.06 1.85 9.26
C GLU A 26 -10.10 1.13 7.91
N TYR A 27 -8.93 0.84 7.33
CA TYR A 27 -8.81 0.04 6.12
C TYR A 27 -9.43 -1.36 6.28
N ARG A 28 -9.09 -2.06 7.36
CA ARG A 28 -9.62 -3.41 7.65
C ARG A 28 -11.14 -3.39 7.82
N LEU A 29 -11.67 -2.42 8.56
CA LEU A 29 -13.11 -2.25 8.77
C LEU A 29 -13.84 -1.95 7.46
N ALA A 30 -13.27 -1.11 6.59
CA ALA A 30 -13.82 -0.82 5.27
C ALA A 30 -13.90 -2.06 4.36
N HIS A 31 -13.09 -3.08 4.63
CA HIS A 31 -13.09 -4.39 3.94
C HIS A 31 -13.85 -5.48 4.70
N GLY A 32 -14.69 -5.09 5.67
CA GLY A 32 -15.59 -6.01 6.39
C GLY A 32 -14.89 -6.88 7.44
N MET A 33 -13.64 -6.57 7.80
CA MET A 33 -12.94 -7.29 8.86
C MET A 33 -13.39 -6.81 10.24
N ALA A 34 -13.39 -7.70 11.23
CA ALA A 34 -13.62 -7.32 12.62
C ALA A 34 -12.43 -6.54 13.20
N GLU A 35 -12.75 -5.52 14.01
CA GLU A 35 -11.78 -4.73 14.78
C GLU A 35 -10.95 -5.65 15.68
N ASN A 36 -9.63 -5.53 15.60
CA ASN A 36 -8.71 -6.25 16.48
C ASN A 36 -7.36 -5.51 16.51
N PRO A 37 -7.26 -4.41 17.29
CA PRO A 37 -6.10 -3.53 17.24
C PRO A 37 -4.82 -4.23 17.71
N GLU A 38 -4.92 -5.17 18.66
CA GLU A 38 -3.77 -5.97 19.13
C GLU A 38 -3.19 -6.85 18.01
N ARG A 39 -4.05 -7.59 17.29
CA ARG A 39 -3.63 -8.42 16.16
C ARG A 39 -3.06 -7.57 15.03
N THR A 40 -3.65 -6.41 14.76
CA THR A 40 -3.16 -5.48 13.74
C THR A 40 -1.82 -4.88 14.10
N LEU A 41 -1.65 -4.44 15.35
CA LEU A 41 -0.37 -3.95 15.83
C LEU A 41 0.72 -5.02 15.70
N ALA A 42 0.44 -6.27 16.11
CA ALA A 42 1.37 -7.38 15.94
C ALA A 42 1.71 -7.64 14.47
N PHE A 43 0.72 -7.59 13.59
CA PHE A 43 0.91 -7.73 12.14
C PHE A 43 1.83 -6.64 11.59
N LEU A 44 1.49 -5.36 11.80
CA LEU A 44 2.25 -4.19 11.32
C LEU A 44 3.67 -4.17 11.88
N THR A 45 3.82 -4.46 13.18
CA THR A 45 5.13 -4.52 13.86
C THR A 45 6.02 -5.56 13.19
N ASN A 46 5.52 -6.79 12.96
CA ASN A 46 6.29 -7.85 12.33
C ASN A 46 6.68 -7.46 10.90
N ARG A 47 5.71 -6.97 10.10
CA ARG A 47 5.93 -6.57 8.71
C ARG A 47 7.06 -5.55 8.57
N ILE A 48 7.09 -4.53 9.42
CA ILE A 48 8.12 -3.48 9.40
C ILE A 48 9.43 -4.01 9.99
N ARG A 49 9.39 -4.65 11.17
CA ARG A 49 10.58 -5.12 11.90
C ARG A 49 11.41 -6.11 11.08
N PHE A 50 10.76 -7.04 10.39
CA PHE A 50 11.45 -8.04 9.59
C PHE A 50 11.60 -7.63 8.11
N SER A 51 11.26 -6.39 7.76
CA SER A 51 11.34 -5.86 6.39
C SER A 51 10.59 -6.72 5.37
N GLU A 52 9.48 -7.32 5.79
CA GLU A 52 8.67 -8.21 4.95
C GLU A 52 7.71 -7.44 4.04
N SER A 53 7.43 -6.18 4.38
CA SER A 53 6.75 -5.22 3.50
C SER A 53 7.14 -3.80 3.87
N ILE A 54 6.85 -2.86 2.99
CA ILE A 54 7.11 -1.43 3.18
C ILE A 54 5.80 -0.68 3.12
N PHE A 55 5.63 0.25 4.06
CA PHE A 55 4.51 1.17 4.07
C PHE A 55 5.02 2.57 3.71
N PHE A 56 4.29 3.27 2.84
CA PHE A 56 4.37 4.72 2.75
C PHE A 56 3.10 5.32 3.35
N LEU A 57 3.27 6.35 4.19
CA LEU A 57 2.18 7.10 4.82
C LEU A 57 2.06 8.46 4.15
N ALA A 58 0.83 8.89 3.90
CA ALA A 58 0.48 10.25 3.52
C ALA A 58 -0.08 10.99 4.74
N LEU A 59 0.52 12.13 5.08
CA LEU A 59 -0.01 13.05 6.10
C LEU A 59 -0.60 14.30 5.45
N ASP A 60 -1.67 14.81 6.04
CA ASP A 60 -2.16 16.15 5.75
C ASP A 60 -1.29 17.23 6.41
N GLN A 61 -1.67 18.49 6.19
CA GLN A 61 -1.02 19.68 6.76
C GLN A 61 -1.02 19.74 8.30
N ASN A 62 -1.91 19.00 8.96
CA ASN A 62 -2.05 18.93 10.41
C ASN A 62 -1.33 17.70 10.98
N GLU A 63 -0.49 17.05 10.17
CA GLU A 63 0.22 15.80 10.49
C GLU A 63 -0.70 14.59 10.74
N HIS A 64 -1.96 14.64 10.32
CA HIS A 64 -2.84 13.49 10.42
C HIS A 64 -2.57 12.51 9.27
N ALA A 65 -2.46 11.22 9.59
CA ALA A 65 -2.36 10.18 8.58
C ALA A 65 -3.68 10.06 7.80
N VAL A 66 -3.64 10.32 6.49
CA VAL A 66 -4.82 10.35 5.62
C VAL A 66 -4.81 9.25 4.57
N GLY A 67 -3.71 8.52 4.42
CA GLY A 67 -3.64 7.38 3.53
C GLY A 67 -2.34 6.60 3.67
N PHE A 68 -2.33 5.38 3.18
CA PHE A 68 -1.14 4.54 3.10
C PHE A 68 -1.13 3.69 1.82
N ILE A 69 0.06 3.22 1.46
CA ILE A 69 0.29 2.17 0.46
C ILE A 69 1.28 1.16 1.01
N GLN A 70 0.99 -0.12 0.86
CA GLN A 70 1.79 -1.24 1.31
C GLN A 70 2.35 -2.03 0.12
N LEU A 71 3.67 -2.22 0.11
CA LEU A 71 4.41 -2.94 -0.91
C LEU A 71 5.10 -4.18 -0.34
N TYR A 72 4.94 -5.32 -1.01
CA TYR A 72 5.64 -6.56 -0.69
C TYR A 72 6.77 -6.82 -1.69
N PRO A 73 7.98 -7.19 -1.23
CA PRO A 73 9.03 -7.64 -2.11
C PRO A 73 8.67 -9.03 -2.66
N ARG A 74 8.88 -9.21 -3.95
CA ARG A 74 8.74 -10.49 -4.64
C ARG A 74 10.03 -10.79 -5.40
N LEU A 75 10.27 -12.07 -5.65
CA LEU A 75 11.43 -12.53 -6.40
C LEU A 75 10.96 -13.27 -7.64
N SER A 76 11.57 -12.94 -8.78
CA SER A 76 11.42 -13.73 -10.00
C SER A 76 12.62 -14.64 -10.14
N SER A 77 12.43 -15.95 -9.95
CA SER A 77 13.49 -16.94 -10.17
C SER A 77 13.90 -17.04 -11.65
N LEU A 78 13.01 -16.70 -12.58
CA LEU A 78 13.31 -16.70 -14.01
C LEU A 78 14.13 -15.49 -14.43
N GLN A 79 13.84 -14.32 -13.85
CA GLN A 79 14.55 -13.08 -14.17
C GLN A 79 15.69 -12.78 -13.18
N LEU A 80 15.88 -13.63 -12.17
CA LEU A 80 16.88 -13.52 -11.11
C LEU A 80 16.92 -12.12 -10.45
N GLN A 81 15.75 -11.49 -10.30
CA GLN A 81 15.64 -10.13 -9.80
C GLN A 81 14.43 -9.95 -8.87
N ARG A 82 14.52 -8.92 -8.03
CA ARG A 82 13.42 -8.45 -7.21
C ARG A 82 12.42 -7.67 -8.07
N TYR A 83 11.15 -7.78 -7.72
CA TYR A 83 10.11 -6.85 -8.10
C TYR A 83 9.23 -6.55 -6.88
N TRP A 84 8.34 -5.58 -7.00
CA TRP A 84 7.44 -5.20 -5.90
C TRP A 84 6.00 -5.44 -6.28
N GLN A 85 5.20 -5.77 -5.27
CA GLN A 85 3.77 -5.89 -5.39
C GLN A 85 3.09 -4.87 -4.48
N LEU A 86 2.24 -4.03 -5.04
CA LEU A 86 1.26 -3.25 -4.30
C LEU A 86 0.14 -4.20 -3.90
N THR A 87 -0.02 -4.39 -2.59
CA THR A 87 -1.08 -5.24 -2.02
C THR A 87 -2.22 -4.41 -1.49
N ASP A 88 -1.92 -3.35 -0.75
CA ASP A 88 -2.91 -2.53 -0.08
C ASP A 88 -2.64 -1.05 -0.36
N ILE A 89 -3.69 -0.31 -0.71
CA ILE A 89 -3.68 1.16 -0.76
C ILE A 89 -5.01 1.65 -0.22
N PHE A 90 -4.94 2.59 0.71
CA PHE A 90 -6.11 3.12 1.37
C PHE A 90 -5.94 4.62 1.58
N VAL A 91 -7.02 5.36 1.36
CA VAL A 91 -7.06 6.81 1.55
C VAL A 91 -8.39 7.15 2.21
N ARG A 92 -8.36 7.92 3.29
CA ARG A 92 -9.57 8.44 3.93
C ARG A 92 -10.37 9.27 2.95
N GLN A 93 -11.69 9.11 2.98
CA GLN A 93 -12.56 9.80 2.05
C GLN A 93 -12.54 11.31 2.32
N SER A 94 -12.23 12.08 1.29
CA SER A 94 -12.19 13.53 1.28
C SER A 94 -12.29 14.05 -0.15
N GLU A 95 -12.37 15.37 -0.32
CA GLU A 95 -12.31 16.00 -1.65
C GLU A 95 -10.98 15.72 -2.38
N LYS A 96 -9.94 15.28 -1.66
CA LYS A 96 -8.58 15.04 -2.18
C LYS A 96 -8.22 13.58 -2.32
N THR A 97 -9.17 12.66 -2.18
CA THR A 97 -8.90 11.21 -2.19
C THR A 97 -8.11 10.77 -3.43
N ASN A 98 -8.49 11.22 -4.62
CA ASN A 98 -7.81 10.85 -5.87
C ASN A 98 -6.38 11.42 -5.94
N GLU A 99 -6.17 12.64 -5.46
CA GLU A 99 -4.84 13.29 -5.44
C GLU A 99 -3.88 12.56 -4.49
N ILE A 100 -4.36 12.21 -3.29
CA ILE A 100 -3.58 11.47 -2.29
C ILE A 100 -3.26 10.06 -2.81
N TYR A 101 -4.24 9.38 -3.41
CA TYR A 101 -4.07 8.05 -4.00
C TYR A 101 -2.99 8.06 -5.10
N THR A 102 -3.08 9.03 -6.01
CA THR A 102 -2.12 9.25 -7.10
C THR A 102 -0.71 9.53 -6.54
N ALA A 103 -0.61 10.37 -5.51
CA ALA A 103 0.67 10.69 -4.88
C ALA A 103 1.32 9.48 -4.19
N LEU A 104 0.51 8.60 -3.56
CA LEU A 104 0.99 7.35 -2.97
C LEU A 104 1.53 6.39 -4.05
N ILE A 105 0.84 6.26 -5.18
CA ILE A 105 1.32 5.47 -6.33
C ILE A 105 2.62 6.05 -6.90
N ALA A 106 2.69 7.36 -7.08
CA ALA A 106 3.90 8.03 -7.55
C ALA A 106 5.09 7.73 -6.63
N LYS A 107 4.90 7.77 -5.30
CA LYS A 107 5.93 7.40 -4.33
C LYS A 107 6.34 5.93 -4.44
N ALA A 108 5.38 5.02 -4.64
CA ALA A 108 5.69 3.62 -4.86
C ALA A 108 6.53 3.38 -6.13
N LYS A 109 6.22 4.07 -7.24
CA LYS A 109 7.02 4.00 -8.49
C LYS A 109 8.45 4.51 -8.29
N GLU A 110 8.60 5.64 -7.59
CA GLU A 110 9.92 6.19 -7.24
C GLU A 110 10.72 5.16 -6.43
N PHE A 111 10.09 4.55 -5.43
CA PHE A 111 10.72 3.53 -4.60
C PHE A 111 11.14 2.29 -5.38
N VAL A 112 10.26 1.77 -6.25
CA VAL A 112 10.56 0.61 -7.11
C VAL A 112 11.79 0.89 -7.98
N SER A 113 11.83 2.08 -8.59
CA SER A 113 12.98 2.52 -9.40
C SER A 113 14.25 2.66 -8.58
N TYR A 114 14.16 3.25 -7.37
CA TYR A 114 15.28 3.39 -6.44
C TYR A 114 15.88 2.04 -6.03
N THR A 115 15.04 1.01 -5.87
CA THR A 115 15.50 -0.37 -5.57
C THR A 115 16.01 -1.14 -6.78
N GLN A 116 16.24 -0.46 -7.91
CA GLN A 116 16.68 -1.06 -9.19
C GLN A 116 15.72 -2.16 -9.69
N SER A 117 14.46 -2.11 -9.28
CA SER A 117 13.41 -3.00 -9.76
C SER A 117 12.66 -2.33 -10.90
N THR A 118 12.30 -3.10 -11.93
CA THR A 118 11.61 -2.58 -13.12
C THR A 118 10.11 -2.83 -13.12
N ARG A 119 9.58 -3.47 -12.08
CA ARG A 119 8.21 -3.97 -12.06
C ARG A 119 7.55 -3.71 -10.72
N LEU A 120 6.38 -3.07 -10.80
CA LEU A 120 5.38 -2.95 -9.76
C LEU A 120 4.12 -3.68 -10.24
N THR A 121 3.65 -4.67 -9.50
CA THR A 121 2.40 -5.37 -9.80
C THR A 121 1.33 -5.01 -8.79
N VAL A 122 0.07 -5.03 -9.20
CA VAL A 122 -1.09 -4.84 -8.30
C VAL A 122 -1.90 -6.12 -8.35
N GLU A 123 -2.31 -6.63 -7.19
CA GLU A 123 -3.32 -7.69 -7.08
C GLU A 123 -4.38 -7.17 -6.11
N GLN A 124 -5.32 -6.38 -6.63
CA GLN A 124 -6.40 -5.79 -5.86
C GLN A 124 -7.73 -6.04 -6.55
N ASP A 125 -8.79 -6.13 -5.74
CA ASP A 125 -10.15 -6.09 -6.23
C ASP A 125 -10.47 -4.70 -6.79
N ILE A 126 -11.40 -4.66 -7.74
CA ILE A 126 -11.64 -3.67 -8.82
C ILE A 126 -11.75 -2.17 -8.41
N GLN A 127 -11.68 -1.83 -7.12
CA GLN A 127 -11.73 -0.46 -6.61
C GLN A 127 -10.66 0.42 -7.29
N GLN A 128 -11.12 1.51 -7.93
CA GLN A 128 -10.27 2.54 -8.55
C GLN A 128 -9.39 2.07 -9.72
N HIS A 129 -9.81 1.04 -10.46
CA HIS A 129 -9.11 0.53 -11.66
C HIS A 129 -8.69 1.63 -12.65
N HIS A 130 -9.55 2.63 -12.88
CA HIS A 130 -9.25 3.73 -13.79
C HIS A 130 -8.03 4.55 -13.33
N LEU A 131 -7.88 4.80 -12.01
CA LEU A 131 -6.72 5.52 -11.48
C LEU A 131 -5.43 4.73 -11.66
N LEU A 132 -5.48 3.39 -11.56
CA LEU A 132 -4.34 2.54 -11.86
C LEU A 132 -3.94 2.64 -13.35
N GLU A 133 -4.92 2.63 -14.26
CA GLU A 133 -4.67 2.78 -15.70
C GLU A 133 -4.08 4.16 -16.05
N ASP A 134 -4.61 5.23 -15.44
CA ASP A 134 -4.08 6.60 -15.58
C ASP A 134 -2.63 6.69 -15.10
N GLU A 135 -2.32 5.94 -14.03
CA GLU A 135 -0.97 5.78 -13.52
C GLU A 135 -0.12 4.78 -14.34
N GLY A 136 -0.61 4.30 -15.49
CA GLY A 136 0.14 3.48 -16.44
C GLY A 136 0.25 2.00 -16.09
N PHE A 137 -0.50 1.53 -15.08
CA PHE A 137 -0.71 0.09 -14.92
C PHE A 137 -1.50 -0.46 -16.11
N ARG A 138 -1.23 -1.71 -16.47
CA ARG A 138 -1.92 -2.40 -17.55
C ARG A 138 -2.40 -3.75 -17.04
N ALA A 139 -3.67 -4.06 -17.28
CA ALA A 139 -4.22 -5.36 -16.98
C ALA A 139 -3.41 -6.45 -17.72
N ILE A 140 -3.09 -7.54 -17.01
CA ILE A 140 -2.41 -8.69 -17.59
C ILE A 140 -3.48 -9.68 -18.03
N PRO A 141 -3.74 -9.83 -19.33
CA PRO A 141 -4.76 -10.76 -19.81
C PRO A 141 -4.35 -12.21 -19.50
N HIS A 142 -5.34 -13.06 -19.25
CA HIS A 142 -5.17 -14.52 -19.07
C HIS A 142 -4.40 -14.99 -17.82
N LYS A 143 -4.23 -14.14 -16.79
CA LYS A 143 -3.71 -14.61 -15.50
C LYS A 143 -4.80 -15.36 -14.72
N MET A 144 -4.59 -16.64 -14.44
CA MET A 144 -5.47 -17.44 -13.58
C MET A 144 -4.89 -17.51 -12.16
N VAL A 145 -5.76 -17.39 -11.17
CA VAL A 145 -5.42 -17.58 -9.75
C VAL A 145 -6.19 -18.81 -9.26
N PHE A 146 -5.50 -19.71 -8.56
CA PHE A 146 -6.09 -20.86 -7.88
C PHE A 146 -5.86 -20.69 -6.39
N GLU A 147 -6.88 -20.97 -5.58
CA GLU A 147 -6.79 -20.95 -4.12
C GLU A 147 -7.07 -22.34 -3.56
N LEU A 148 -6.31 -22.74 -2.54
CA LEU A 148 -6.54 -23.94 -1.75
C LEU A 148 -6.45 -23.55 -0.28
N GLU A 149 -7.54 -23.70 0.45
CA GLU A 149 -7.55 -23.48 1.89
C GLU A 149 -6.89 -24.68 2.60
N VAL A 150 -5.91 -24.40 3.46
CA VAL A 150 -5.18 -25.43 4.23
C VAL A 150 -5.47 -25.20 5.72
N ALA A 151 -6.04 -26.20 6.39
CA ALA A 151 -6.28 -26.15 7.83
C ALA A 151 -4.95 -26.16 8.61
N LEU A 152 -4.84 -25.31 9.62
CA LEU A 152 -3.72 -25.35 10.56
C LEU A 152 -3.89 -26.55 11.49
N ALA A 153 -2.85 -27.36 11.63
CA ALA A 153 -2.79 -28.52 12.54
C ALA A 153 -2.50 -28.11 13.98
#